data_AF-A0A1R3HGX6-F1
#
_entry.id   AF-A0A1R3HGX6-F1
#
_cell.length_a   1.000
_cell.length_b   1.000
_cell.length_c   1.000
_cell.angle_alpha   90.00
_cell.angle_beta   90.00
_cell.angle_gamma   90.00
#
_symmetry.space_group_name_H-M   'P 1'
#
loop_
_entity.id
_entity.type
_entity.pdbx_description
1 polymer ?
#
loop_
_entity_poly.entity_id
_entity_poly.type
_entity_poly.pdbx_seq_one_letter_code
_entity_poly.pdbx_strand_id
1 'polypeptide(L)'
;MVSRLSTGKSWYKHFQYEEGRDKPSDVRNVLLVVATLIAAVTFQAGVNPPGGVWQDDENGHIPGRAIYASQSGAYYVFLISNTLALSASVLVIISLTHRFPFHLEIIIATISMLVTYGSAVFAVTPREYVRFRYVMGAAAVPFVLRCLIQLFHNVCGKDQEGESSGAGKISLSRRDGNRIYS
;
A
#
# COMPACT_ATOMS: atom_id res chain seq x y z
N MET A 1 44.61 -2.87 -28.37
CA MET A 1 43.38 -3.64 -28.55
C MET A 1 42.79 -3.97 -27.18
N VAL A 2 41.99 -3.08 -26.58
CA VAL A 2 40.87 -3.42 -25.67
C VAL A 2 39.96 -2.20 -25.66
N SER A 3 38.74 -2.37 -26.14
CA SER A 3 37.67 -1.38 -26.11
C SER A 3 36.44 -2.01 -25.48
N ARG A 4 35.73 -1.20 -24.68
CA ARG A 4 34.33 -1.36 -24.21
C ARG A 4 34.06 -2.30 -23.03
N LEU A 5 34.10 -1.77 -21.81
CA LEU A 5 33.24 -2.20 -20.70
C LEU A 5 32.90 -1.03 -19.78
N SER A 6 32.00 -0.13 -20.21
CA SER A 6 31.30 0.78 -19.28
C SER A 6 30.01 1.34 -19.89
N THR A 7 29.10 0.46 -20.30
CA THR A 7 27.77 0.84 -20.82
C THR A 7 26.64 0.33 -19.90
N GLY A 8 26.95 -0.18 -18.71
CA GLY A 8 25.96 -0.69 -17.75
C GLY A 8 25.36 0.38 -16.82
N LYS A 9 26.03 1.52 -16.62
CA LYS A 9 25.65 2.55 -15.63
C LYS A 9 24.80 3.71 -16.18
N SER A 10 24.42 3.72 -17.46
CA SER A 10 23.69 4.86 -18.04
C SER A 10 22.17 4.67 -18.08
N TRP A 11 21.70 3.43 -18.26
CA TRP A 11 20.30 3.18 -18.60
C TRP A 11 19.35 3.49 -17.43
N TYR A 12 19.74 3.24 -16.19
CA TYR A 12 18.89 3.49 -15.01
C TYR A 12 18.55 4.97 -14.81
N LYS A 13 19.39 5.90 -15.28
CA LYS A 13 19.14 7.35 -15.16
C LYS A 13 17.88 7.76 -15.91
N HIS A 14 17.58 7.09 -17.02
CA HIS A 14 16.35 7.33 -17.78
C HIS A 14 15.08 6.84 -17.06
N PHE A 15 15.20 5.96 -16.08
CA PHE A 15 14.08 5.43 -15.28
C PHE A 15 13.92 6.17 -13.95
N GLN A 16 14.78 7.14 -13.64
CA GLN A 16 14.61 7.97 -12.45
C GLN A 16 13.47 8.95 -12.66
N TYR A 17 12.66 9.13 -11.62
CA TYR A 17 11.64 10.15 -11.57
C TYR A 17 12.31 11.53 -11.63
N GLU A 18 11.84 12.37 -12.55
CA GLU A 18 12.25 13.77 -12.65
C GLU A 18 11.01 14.67 -12.54
N GLU A 19 10.95 15.47 -11.48
CA GLU A 19 9.81 16.35 -11.18
C GLU A 19 9.48 17.35 -12.30
N GLY A 20 10.47 17.70 -13.14
CA GLY A 20 10.27 18.59 -14.31
C GLY A 20 9.84 17.89 -15.60
N ARG A 21 10.01 16.57 -15.70
CA ARG A 21 9.72 15.78 -16.92
C ARG A 21 8.47 14.93 -16.76
N ASP A 22 8.29 14.33 -15.59
CA ASP A 22 7.25 13.35 -15.33
C ASP A 22 6.04 14.00 -14.67
N LYS A 23 4.88 13.91 -15.34
CA LYS A 23 3.65 14.48 -14.81
C LYS A 23 3.20 13.69 -13.57
N PRO A 24 2.74 14.36 -12.49
CA PRO A 24 2.24 13.67 -11.29
C PRO A 24 1.10 12.68 -11.56
N SER A 25 0.30 12.89 -12.60
CA SER A 25 -0.75 11.96 -13.03
C SER A 25 -0.20 10.65 -13.56
N ASP A 26 0.90 10.70 -14.31
CA ASP A 26 1.48 9.54 -14.99
C ASP A 26 2.20 8.67 -13.97
N VAL A 27 2.96 9.31 -13.07
CA VAL A 27 3.57 8.66 -11.90
C VAL A 27 2.51 8.01 -11.02
N ARG A 28 1.39 8.71 -10.76
CA ARG A 28 0.27 8.13 -10.01
C ARG A 28 -0.30 6.89 -10.67
N ASN A 29 -0.52 6.92 -11.99
CA ASN A 29 -1.06 5.78 -12.71
C ASN A 29 -0.11 4.58 -12.65
N VAL A 30 1.19 4.79 -12.84
CA VAL A 30 2.20 3.73 -12.72
C VAL A 30 2.24 3.16 -11.31
N LEU A 31 2.25 4.01 -10.28
CA LEU A 31 2.24 3.57 -8.88
C LEU A 31 0.98 2.79 -8.52
N LEU A 32 -0.19 3.20 -9.01
CA LEU A 32 -1.43 2.46 -8.83
C LEU A 32 -1.35 1.08 -9.47
N VAL A 33 -0.86 0.97 -10.70
CA VAL A 33 -0.67 -0.32 -11.38
C VAL A 33 0.26 -1.22 -10.58
N VAL A 34 1.43 -0.73 -10.17
CA VAL A 34 2.40 -1.50 -9.38
C VAL A 34 1.79 -1.93 -8.03
N ALA A 35 1.09 -1.03 -7.33
CA ALA A 35 0.47 -1.35 -6.06
C ALA A 35 -0.65 -2.39 -6.20
N THR A 36 -1.51 -2.27 -7.21
CA THR A 36 -2.56 -3.26 -7.48
C THR A 36 -1.97 -4.62 -7.84
N LEU A 37 -0.87 -4.68 -8.58
CA LEU A 37 -0.17 -5.92 -8.90
C LEU A 37 0.41 -6.59 -7.64
N ILE A 38 1.09 -5.82 -6.78
CA ILE A 38 1.62 -6.37 -5.52
C ILE A 38 0.47 -6.85 -4.62
N ALA A 39 -0.61 -6.08 -4.51
CA ALA A 39 -1.80 -6.48 -3.75
C ALA A 39 -2.41 -7.78 -4.30
N ALA A 40 -2.52 -7.92 -5.62
CA ALA A 40 -3.05 -9.14 -6.24
C ALA A 40 -2.15 -10.36 -5.98
N VAL A 41 -0.83 -10.22 -6.17
CA VAL A 41 0.13 -11.31 -5.93
C VAL A 41 0.12 -11.75 -4.47
N THR A 42 0.13 -10.79 -3.54
CA THR A 42 0.11 -11.06 -2.10
C THR A 42 -1.22 -11.66 -1.63
N PHE A 43 -2.34 -11.21 -2.18
CA PHE A 43 -3.65 -11.81 -1.91
C PHE A 43 -3.67 -13.27 -2.37
N GLN A 44 -3.25 -13.55 -3.61
CA GLN A 44 -3.18 -14.90 -4.15
C GLN A 44 -2.28 -15.81 -3.32
N ALA A 45 -1.09 -15.34 -2.93
CA ALA A 45 -0.15 -16.11 -2.12
C ALA A 45 -0.65 -16.36 -0.69
N GLY A 46 -1.48 -15.47 -0.13
CA GLY A 46 -2.06 -15.64 1.20
C GLY A 46 -3.26 -16.58 1.24
N VAL A 47 -4.12 -16.54 0.22
CA VAL A 47 -5.31 -17.43 0.13
C VAL A 47 -4.93 -18.83 -0.37
N ASN A 48 -3.88 -18.92 -1.20
CA ASN A 48 -3.32 -20.18 -1.69
C ASN A 48 -1.90 -20.32 -1.15
N PRO A 49 -1.71 -20.86 0.07
CA PRO A 49 -0.39 -20.99 0.67
C PRO A 49 0.52 -21.85 -0.23
N PRO A 50 1.84 -21.54 -0.29
CA PRO A 50 2.81 -22.36 -1.00
C PRO A 50 2.72 -23.83 -0.57
N GLY A 51 2.75 -24.76 -1.51
CA GLY A 51 2.56 -26.18 -1.21
C GLY A 51 1.12 -26.60 -0.94
N GLY A 52 0.16 -25.67 -0.93
CA GLY A 52 -1.26 -25.95 -0.80
C GLY A 52 -1.73 -26.21 0.63
N VAL A 53 -2.91 -26.80 0.74
CA VAL A 53 -3.52 -27.18 2.01
C VAL A 53 -3.73 -28.68 2.08
N TRP A 54 -3.64 -29.24 3.29
CA TRP A 54 -3.99 -30.63 3.55
C TRP A 54 -5.43 -30.90 3.12
N GLN A 55 -5.65 -32.05 2.49
CA GLN A 55 -6.97 -32.50 2.01
C GLN A 55 -7.51 -33.66 2.87
N ASP A 56 -6.63 -34.28 3.65
CA ASP A 56 -6.84 -35.45 4.48
C ASP A 56 -6.71 -35.12 5.97
N ASP A 57 -7.21 -36.02 6.81
CA ASP A 57 -7.07 -36.00 8.26
C ASP A 57 -6.07 -37.06 8.78
N GLU A 58 -5.30 -37.68 7.89
CA GLU A 58 -4.28 -38.67 8.24
C GLU A 58 -3.09 -38.03 8.97
N ASN A 59 -2.41 -38.80 9.81
CA ASN A 59 -1.18 -38.37 10.51
C ASN A 59 -1.30 -37.09 11.37
N GLY A 60 -2.51 -36.76 11.83
CA GLY A 60 -2.77 -35.55 12.62
C GLY A 60 -2.88 -34.28 11.77
N HIS A 61 -3.01 -34.42 10.45
CA HIS A 61 -3.33 -33.31 9.56
C HIS A 61 -4.75 -32.82 9.80
N ILE A 62 -4.98 -31.54 9.49
CA ILE A 62 -6.30 -30.93 9.54
C ILE A 62 -6.60 -30.40 8.14
N PRO A 63 -7.67 -30.88 7.47
CA PRO A 63 -8.06 -30.39 6.16
C PRO A 63 -8.19 -28.86 6.13
N GLY A 64 -7.70 -28.25 5.06
CA GLY A 64 -7.70 -26.79 4.88
C GLY A 64 -6.57 -26.06 5.61
N ARG A 65 -5.69 -26.76 6.36
CA ARG A 65 -4.47 -26.16 6.90
C ARG A 65 -3.36 -26.11 5.86
N ALA A 66 -2.59 -25.03 5.86
CA ALA A 66 -1.43 -24.90 4.99
C ALA A 66 -0.42 -26.01 5.27
N ILE A 67 -0.01 -26.75 4.23
CA ILE A 67 1.07 -27.73 4.31
C ILE A 67 2.37 -27.05 4.75
N TYR A 68 2.60 -25.83 4.24
CA TYR A 68 3.76 -25.02 4.58
C TYR A 68 3.84 -24.62 6.06
N ALA A 69 2.72 -24.67 6.80
CA ALA A 69 2.73 -24.42 8.24
C ALA A 69 3.50 -25.48 9.04
N SER A 70 3.82 -26.63 8.44
CA SER A 70 4.73 -27.64 9.04
C SER A 70 6.15 -27.12 9.25
N GLN A 71 6.61 -26.16 8.44
CA GLN A 71 7.89 -25.46 8.59
C GLN A 71 7.67 -24.09 9.22
N SER A 72 7.47 -24.09 10.55
CA SER A 72 7.01 -22.93 11.33
C SER A 72 7.82 -21.64 11.10
N GLY A 73 9.15 -21.71 11.08
CA GLY A 73 10.00 -20.53 10.89
C GLY A 73 9.86 -19.88 9.51
N ALA A 74 9.95 -20.67 8.44
CA ALA A 74 9.88 -20.17 7.07
C ALA A 74 8.45 -19.68 6.72
N TYR A 75 7.43 -20.39 7.19
CA TYR A 75 6.03 -19.99 7.04
C TYR A 75 5.74 -18.65 7.73
N TYR A 76 6.33 -18.40 8.89
CA TYR A 76 6.17 -17.15 9.62
C TYR A 76 6.79 -15.95 8.87
N VAL A 77 8.03 -16.10 8.40
CA VAL A 77 8.71 -15.05 7.62
C VAL A 77 7.92 -14.76 6.34
N PHE A 78 7.41 -15.79 5.68
CA PHE A 78 6.55 -15.65 4.51
C PHE A 78 5.26 -14.87 4.85
N LEU A 79 4.50 -15.30 5.85
CA LEU A 79 3.23 -14.65 6.20
C LEU A 79 3.38 -13.19 6.60
N ILE A 80 4.40 -12.84 7.38
CA ILE A 80 4.67 -11.45 7.75
C ILE A 80 5.01 -10.63 6.52
N SER A 81 5.97 -11.10 5.73
CA SER A 81 6.44 -10.36 4.55
C SER A 81 5.30 -10.14 3.56
N ASN A 82 4.47 -11.16 3.34
CA ASN A 82 3.30 -11.10 2.47
C ASN A 82 2.24 -10.10 3.00
N THR A 83 1.97 -10.14 4.31
CA THR A 83 1.00 -9.23 4.94
C THR A 83 1.49 -7.78 4.91
N LEU A 84 2.78 -7.54 5.18
CA LEU A 84 3.38 -6.21 5.09
C LEU A 84 3.32 -5.65 3.66
N ALA A 85 3.62 -6.49 2.66
CA ALA A 85 3.54 -6.10 1.26
C ALA A 85 2.10 -5.76 0.82
N LEU A 86 1.10 -6.56 1.26
CA LEU A 86 -0.31 -6.27 1.02
C LEU A 86 -0.73 -4.96 1.70
N SER A 87 -0.37 -4.76 2.97
CA SER A 87 -0.67 -3.53 3.71
C SER A 87 -0.05 -2.29 3.05
N ALA A 88 1.22 -2.35 2.68
CA ALA A 88 1.91 -1.24 1.99
C ALA A 88 1.22 -0.90 0.65
N SER A 89 0.82 -1.93 -0.10
CA SER A 89 0.14 -1.74 -1.39
C SER A 89 -1.24 -1.10 -1.25
N VAL A 90 -2.03 -1.54 -0.26
CA VAL A 90 -3.35 -0.94 0.02
C VAL A 90 -3.21 0.52 0.43
N LEU A 91 -2.19 0.86 1.24
CA LEU A 91 -1.92 2.26 1.63
C LEU A 91 -1.59 3.13 0.44
N VAL A 92 -0.75 2.64 -0.49
CA VAL A 92 -0.44 3.33 -1.74
C VAL A 92 -1.73 3.54 -2.55
N ILE A 93 -2.55 2.50 -2.75
CA ILE A 93 -3.83 2.60 -3.47
C ILE A 93 -4.74 3.68 -2.85
N ILE A 94 -4.94 3.66 -1.53
CA ILE A 94 -5.80 4.63 -0.83
C ILE A 94 -5.23 6.05 -0.96
N SER A 95 -3.92 6.22 -0.77
CA SER A 95 -3.24 7.52 -0.83
C SER A 95 -3.36 8.16 -2.22
N LEU A 96 -3.15 7.37 -3.27
CA LEU A 96 -3.20 7.86 -4.65
C LEU A 96 -4.63 8.08 -5.15
N THR A 97 -5.63 7.41 -4.55
CA THR A 97 -7.03 7.48 -5.00
C THR A 97 -7.89 8.49 -4.22
N HIS A 98 -7.33 9.16 -3.20
CA HIS A 98 -8.09 10.03 -2.28
C HIS A 98 -8.83 11.22 -2.95
N ARG A 99 -8.38 11.68 -4.12
CA ARG A 99 -8.98 12.82 -4.84
C ARG A 99 -9.99 12.40 -5.92
N PHE A 100 -10.33 11.12 -6.05
CA PHE A 100 -11.25 10.63 -7.07
C PHE A 100 -12.70 10.52 -6.55
N PRO A 101 -13.72 10.76 -7.39
CA PRO A 101 -15.13 10.63 -6.99
C PRO A 101 -15.51 9.20 -6.57
N PHE A 102 -14.77 8.18 -7.02
CA PHE A 102 -14.97 6.76 -6.68
C PHE A 102 -14.19 6.30 -5.43
N HIS A 103 -13.64 7.24 -4.63
CA HIS A 103 -12.78 6.91 -3.50
C HIS A 103 -13.46 6.01 -2.44
N LEU A 104 -14.74 6.26 -2.14
CA LEU A 104 -15.49 5.49 -1.14
C LEU A 104 -15.68 4.03 -1.56
N GLU A 105 -15.99 3.80 -2.83
CA GLU A 105 -16.16 2.45 -3.38
C GLU A 105 -14.85 1.66 -3.27
N ILE A 106 -13.71 2.29 -3.57
CA ILE A 106 -12.38 1.70 -3.43
C ILE A 106 -12.04 1.42 -1.95
N ILE A 107 -12.43 2.30 -1.02
CA ILE A 107 -12.26 2.04 0.43
C ILE A 107 -13.08 0.82 0.84
N ILE A 108 -14.36 0.75 0.46
CA ILE A 108 -15.23 -0.38 0.82
C ILE A 108 -14.68 -1.69 0.23
N ALA A 109 -14.27 -1.68 -1.04
CA ALA A 109 -13.66 -2.83 -1.71
C ALA A 109 -12.36 -3.29 -1.02
N THR A 110 -11.47 -2.35 -0.69
CA THR A 110 -10.20 -2.67 -0.02
C THR A 110 -10.39 -3.18 1.41
N ILE A 111 -11.35 -2.64 2.17
CA ILE A 111 -11.72 -3.16 3.49
C ILE A 111 -12.27 -4.59 3.37
N SER A 112 -13.20 -4.83 2.44
CA SER A 112 -13.75 -6.18 2.19
C SER A 112 -12.66 -7.19 1.81
N MET A 113 -11.72 -6.79 0.95
CA MET A 113 -10.57 -7.59 0.58
C MET A 113 -9.67 -7.91 1.78
N LEU A 114 -9.37 -6.94 2.66
CA LEU A 114 -8.57 -7.15 3.87
C LEU A 114 -9.25 -8.12 4.84
N VAL A 115 -10.58 -8.02 5.02
CA VAL A 115 -11.36 -8.94 5.85
C VAL A 115 -11.31 -10.36 5.28
N THR A 116 -11.44 -10.49 3.96
CA THR A 116 -11.37 -11.79 3.27
C THR A 116 -9.98 -12.41 3.42
N TYR A 117 -8.91 -11.62 3.23
CA TYR A 117 -7.54 -12.06 3.42
C TYR A 117 -7.29 -12.51 4.87
N GLY A 118 -7.72 -11.71 5.85
CA GLY A 118 -7.61 -12.06 7.27
C GLY A 118 -8.33 -13.36 7.61
N SER A 119 -9.52 -13.56 7.06
CA SER A 119 -10.31 -14.79 7.23
C SER A 119 -9.62 -16.01 6.58
N ALA A 120 -9.07 -15.86 5.38
CA ALA A 120 -8.37 -16.93 4.68
C ALA A 120 -7.09 -17.34 5.44
N VAL A 121 -6.27 -16.37 5.84
CA VAL A 121 -5.08 -16.62 6.67
C VAL A 121 -5.48 -17.30 7.98
N PHE A 122 -6.62 -16.90 8.58
CA PHE A 122 -7.17 -17.52 9.78
C PHE A 122 -7.63 -18.98 9.56
N ALA A 123 -8.19 -19.29 8.40
CA ALA A 123 -8.57 -20.66 8.07
C ALA A 123 -7.35 -21.56 7.91
N VAL A 124 -6.29 -21.08 7.24
CA VAL A 124 -5.15 -21.94 6.88
C VAL A 124 -4.09 -22.12 7.98
N THR A 125 -3.99 -21.23 8.99
CA THR A 125 -2.92 -21.33 10.02
C THR A 125 -3.34 -22.07 11.32
N PRO A 126 -2.67 -23.13 11.78
CA PRO A 126 -3.08 -23.96 12.94
C PRO A 126 -3.47 -23.20 14.24
N ARG A 127 -4.45 -23.72 15.00
CA ARG A 127 -5.09 -23.05 16.16
C ARG A 127 -4.19 -22.93 17.40
N GLU A 128 -3.12 -23.71 17.52
CA GLU A 128 -2.22 -23.65 18.69
C GLU A 128 -1.39 -22.35 18.77
N TYR A 129 -1.42 -21.51 17.73
CA TYR A 129 -0.66 -20.26 17.63
C TYR A 129 -1.53 -19.01 17.73
N VAL A 130 -2.70 -19.08 18.40
CA VAL A 130 -3.62 -17.93 18.58
C VAL A 130 -2.94 -16.67 19.11
N ARG A 131 -1.92 -16.78 19.98
CA ARG A 131 -1.14 -15.63 20.48
C ARG A 131 -0.40 -14.90 19.35
N PHE A 132 0.09 -15.61 18.34
CA PHE A 132 0.84 -15.04 17.21
C PHE A 132 -0.05 -14.29 16.21
N ARG A 133 -1.34 -14.64 16.09
CA ARG A 133 -2.30 -13.90 15.25
C ARG A 133 -2.54 -12.50 15.76
N TYR A 134 -2.72 -12.36 17.07
CA TYR A 134 -2.84 -11.06 17.72
C TYR A 134 -1.53 -10.29 17.66
N VAL A 135 -0.37 -10.93 17.69
CA VAL A 135 0.93 -10.25 17.53
C VAL A 135 1.14 -9.74 16.10
N MET A 136 0.77 -10.49 15.05
CA MET A 136 0.82 -9.97 13.67
C MET A 136 -0.16 -8.82 13.45
N GLY A 137 -1.38 -8.94 13.98
CA GLY A 137 -2.35 -7.85 13.98
C GLY A 137 -1.79 -6.64 14.72
N ALA A 138 -1.34 -6.81 15.96
CA ALA A 138 -0.79 -5.75 16.80
C ALA A 138 0.53 -5.16 16.27
N ALA A 139 1.30 -5.89 15.46
CA ALA A 139 2.50 -5.37 14.79
C ALA A 139 2.14 -4.59 13.52
N ALA A 140 1.16 -5.04 12.73
CA ALA A 140 0.70 -4.32 11.53
C ALA A 140 -0.13 -3.08 11.88
N VAL A 141 -0.93 -3.12 12.96
CA VAL A 141 -1.79 -2.04 13.45
C VAL A 141 -1.06 -0.70 13.66
N PRO A 142 0.10 -0.60 14.32
CA PRO A 142 0.81 0.67 14.47
C PRO A 142 1.38 1.20 13.15
N PHE A 143 1.70 0.35 12.18
CA PHE A 143 2.10 0.80 10.83
C PHE A 143 0.89 1.31 10.05
N VAL A 144 -0.23 0.58 10.11
CA VAL A 144 -1.50 1.02 9.52
C VAL A 144 -1.96 2.32 10.19
N LEU A 145 -1.87 2.44 11.51
CA LEU A 145 -2.24 3.62 12.29
C LEU A 145 -1.33 4.81 11.99
N ARG A 146 -0.01 4.63 11.96
CA ARG A 146 0.92 5.70 11.53
C ARG A 146 0.64 6.12 10.10
N CYS A 147 0.28 5.20 9.21
CA CYS A 147 -0.08 5.53 7.84
C CYS A 147 -1.43 6.24 7.75
N LEU A 148 -2.43 5.85 8.55
CA LEU A 148 -3.68 6.59 8.68
C LEU A 148 -3.39 8.00 9.20
N ILE A 149 -2.53 8.17 10.22
CA ILE A 149 -2.16 9.49 10.76
C ILE A 149 -1.44 10.34 9.70
N GLN A 150 -0.50 9.78 8.94
CA GLN A 150 0.19 10.47 7.84
C GLN A 150 -0.78 10.88 6.72
N LEU A 151 -1.74 10.01 6.41
CA LEU A 151 -2.82 10.32 5.47
C LEU A 151 -3.71 11.44 6.01
N PHE A 152 -4.13 11.36 7.28
CA PHE A 152 -4.91 12.42 7.94
C PHE A 152 -4.15 13.76 7.96
N HIS A 153 -2.85 13.76 8.23
CA HIS A 153 -2.03 14.97 8.20
C HIS A 153 -1.86 15.55 6.80
N ASN A 154 -1.66 14.71 5.78
CA ASN A 154 -1.55 15.18 4.40
C ASN A 154 -2.88 15.65 3.79
N VAL A 155 -4.00 15.15 4.32
CA VAL A 155 -5.34 15.58 3.94
C VAL A 155 -5.70 16.90 4.66
N CYS A 156 -5.53 16.97 5.97
CA CYS A 156 -5.80 18.16 6.79
C CYS A 156 -4.80 19.31 6.53
N GLY A 157 -3.55 18.99 6.16
CA GLY A 157 -2.53 19.99 5.82
C GLY A 157 -2.78 20.68 4.46
N LYS A 158 -3.51 20.03 3.54
CA LYS A 158 -3.85 20.61 2.23
C LYS A 158 -5.00 21.61 2.27
N ASP A 159 -5.76 21.65 3.37
CA ASP A 159 -6.82 22.63 3.55
C ASP A 159 -6.25 24.03 3.92
N GLN A 160 -5.04 24.10 4.50
CA GLN A 160 -4.44 25.38 4.93
C GLN A 160 -3.70 26.15 3.83
N GLU A 161 -3.13 25.48 2.82
CA GLU A 161 -2.45 26.16 1.70
C GLU A 161 -3.43 26.85 0.73
N GLY A 162 -4.65 26.33 0.62
CA GLY A 162 -5.71 26.92 -0.22
C GLY A 162 -6.23 28.26 0.29
N GLU A 163 -6.27 28.45 1.61
CA GLU A 163 -6.84 29.66 2.23
C GLU A 163 -5.82 30.82 2.29
N SER A 164 -4.54 30.51 2.50
CA SER A 164 -3.46 31.51 2.50
C SER A 164 -3.23 32.14 1.13
N SER A 165 -3.31 31.35 0.05
CA SER A 165 -3.15 31.88 -1.32
C SER A 165 -4.36 32.68 -1.82
N GLY A 166 -5.55 32.46 -1.26
CA GLY A 166 -6.76 33.22 -1.59
C GLY A 166 -6.80 34.60 -0.91
N ALA A 167 -6.45 34.68 0.37
CA ALA A 167 -6.40 35.93 1.13
C ALA A 167 -5.36 36.92 0.58
N GLY A 168 -4.22 36.44 0.07
CA GLY A 168 -3.19 37.25 -0.56
C GLY A 168 -3.63 37.91 -1.88
N LYS A 169 -4.45 37.22 -2.69
CA LYS A 169 -4.94 37.77 -3.96
C LYS A 169 -6.04 38.82 -3.78
N ILE A 170 -6.92 38.63 -2.79
CA ILE A 170 -8.00 39.57 -2.47
C ILE A 170 -7.44 40.88 -1.89
N SER A 171 -6.36 40.80 -1.09
CA SER A 171 -5.71 41.98 -0.49
C SER A 171 -4.87 42.79 -1.48
N LEU A 172 -4.22 42.13 -2.45
CA LEU A 172 -3.52 42.83 -3.56
C LEU A 172 -4.50 43.49 -4.54
N SER A 173 -5.59 42.81 -4.92
CA SER A 173 -6.60 43.39 -5.82
C SER A 173 -7.33 44.59 -5.19
N ARG A 174 -7.49 44.62 -3.86
CA ARG A 174 -8.09 45.76 -3.13
C ARG A 174 -7.13 46.95 -2.98
N ARG A 175 -5.81 46.71 -3.02
CA ARG A 175 -4.78 47.76 -2.96
C ARG A 175 -4.60 48.47 -4.29
N ASP A 176 -4.69 47.75 -5.40
CA ASP A 176 -4.52 48.33 -6.74
C ASP A 176 -5.77 49.10 -7.20
N GLY A 177 -6.98 48.69 -6.77
CA GLY A 177 -8.21 49.43 -7.05
C GLY A 177 -8.32 50.79 -6.35
N ASN A 178 -7.52 51.05 -5.29
CA ASN A 178 -7.58 52.30 -4.52
C ASN A 178 -6.48 53.31 -4.90
N ARG A 179 -5.63 52.99 -5.89
CA ARG A 179 -4.53 53.86 -6.35
C ARG A 179 -4.87 54.64 -7.64
N ILE A 180 -6.07 54.47 -8.20
CA ILE A 180 -6.49 55.10 -9.47
C ILE A 180 -7.32 56.39 -9.24
N TYR A 181 -7.60 56.77 -7.99
CA TYR A 181 -8.37 57.98 -7.66
C TYR A 181 -7.68 58.88 -6.62
N SER A 182 -6.42 59.26 -6.87
CA SER A 182 -5.78 60.31 -6.08
C SER A 182 -4.90 61.21 -6.93
#